data_AF-A0A6A3D2U6-F1
#
_entry.id   AF-A0A6A3D2U6-F1
#
_cell.length_a   1.000
_cell.length_b   1.000
_cell.length_c   1.000
_cell.angle_alpha   90.00
_cell.angle_beta   90.00
_cell.angle_gamma   90.00
#
_symmetry.space_group_name_H-M   'P 1'
#
loop_
_entity.id
_entity.type
_entity.pdbx_description
1 polymer ?
#
loop_
_entity_poly.entity_id
_entity_poly.type
_entity_poly.pdbx_seq_one_letter_code
_entity_poly.pdbx_strand_id
1 'polypeptide(L)'
;MATAHLSTQILRPIHPVCCSFRRVTTTVVPSTSPSPPAIIFKTREELNPRNQKLKWARKLSQVEQSSPPKPTVDVEGLVSFFYDDLPHLFDDQGIDRTAYEDQVKFRDPITKHDTISGYLFNISFLKNIFRPLFQLHWVKQTGPYEITTRWTMVIKSMLLPWKPELVFTGTSVMGINPNNGKFCTHVDFWDSIENNEYFSLEGLWDVFRQVRKYAPFIVVETNGGKLSESTGFNAVAGYIFGKNSTTEKIPMTTPVFTQALDPELSDVSIQIVLPLEKDISSLPDPSQETVNLRKVEGGIAAASKFS
;
A
#
# COMPACT_ATOMS: atom_id res chain seq x y z
N MET A 1 -46.64 6.47 18.70
CA MET A 1 -46.41 7.94 18.72
C MET A 1 -44.94 8.21 19.03
N ALA A 2 -44.49 9.46 18.89
CA ALA A 2 -43.10 9.92 19.03
C ALA A 2 -42.15 9.54 17.87
N THR A 3 -42.27 10.30 16.78
CA THR A 3 -41.19 10.55 15.82
C THR A 3 -40.06 11.36 16.48
N ALA A 4 -38.81 11.10 16.09
CA ALA A 4 -37.66 11.94 16.42
C ALA A 4 -37.01 12.46 15.13
N HIS A 5 -36.84 13.78 15.03
CA HIS A 5 -36.27 14.44 13.85
C HIS A 5 -34.74 14.44 13.89
N LEU A 6 -34.10 14.00 12.80
CA LEU A 6 -32.69 14.25 12.53
C LEU A 6 -32.55 15.50 11.65
N SER A 7 -31.75 16.46 12.12
CA SER A 7 -31.45 17.70 11.39
C SER A 7 -30.27 17.47 10.43
N THR A 8 -30.51 17.64 9.14
CA THR A 8 -29.47 17.60 8.09
C THR A 8 -29.10 19.02 7.67
N GLN A 9 -27.90 19.49 8.03
CA GLN A 9 -27.32 20.70 7.45
C GLN A 9 -26.32 20.35 6.37
N ILE A 10 -26.61 20.83 5.15
CA ILE A 10 -25.81 20.60 3.94
C ILE A 10 -24.89 21.82 3.76
N LEU A 11 -23.58 21.62 3.82
CA LEU A 11 -22.60 22.64 3.44
C LEU A 11 -22.49 22.75 1.91
N ARG A 12 -22.48 23.98 1.40
CA ARG A 12 -22.34 24.31 -0.04
C ARG A 12 -20.93 24.88 -0.34
N PRO A 13 -20.44 24.78 -1.59
CA PRO A 13 -19.06 25.12 -1.95
C PRO A 13 -18.79 26.62 -2.10
N ILE A 14 -17.51 27.00 -2.00
CA ILE A 14 -17.01 28.38 -2.12
C ILE A 14 -16.41 28.61 -3.52
N HIS A 15 -16.65 29.80 -4.09
CA HIS A 15 -16.14 30.23 -5.41
C HIS A 15 -14.72 30.85 -5.34
N PRO A 16 -13.96 30.87 -6.46
CA PRO A 16 -12.55 31.26 -6.46
C PRO A 16 -12.30 32.78 -6.46
N VAL A 17 -11.15 33.17 -5.89
CA VAL A 17 -10.67 34.57 -5.86
C VAL A 17 -9.86 34.90 -7.12
N CYS A 18 -10.15 36.05 -7.72
CA CYS A 18 -9.44 36.59 -8.89
C CYS A 18 -8.35 37.59 -8.45
N CYS A 19 -7.12 37.44 -8.94
CA CYS A 19 -6.00 38.35 -8.67
C CYS A 19 -5.53 39.06 -9.94
N SER A 20 -5.76 40.37 -10.02
CA SER A 20 -5.26 41.24 -11.09
C SER A 20 -3.92 41.88 -10.72
N PHE A 21 -2.93 41.82 -11.61
CA PHE A 21 -1.66 42.54 -11.45
C PHE A 21 -1.63 43.86 -12.23
N ARG A 22 -1.10 44.90 -11.59
CA ARG A 22 -1.12 46.30 -12.06
C ARG A 22 0.19 46.65 -12.76
N ARG A 23 0.13 47.29 -13.93
CA ARG A 23 1.28 47.82 -14.68
C ARG A 23 1.84 49.08 -14.00
N VAL A 24 3.17 49.21 -13.94
CA VAL A 24 3.89 50.45 -13.55
C VAL A 24 4.71 50.94 -14.75
N THR A 25 4.75 52.26 -14.94
CA THR A 25 5.41 52.97 -16.04
C THR A 25 6.63 53.73 -15.51
N THR A 26 7.68 53.92 -16.32
CA THR A 26 8.83 54.77 -15.96
C THR A 26 9.24 55.67 -17.13
N THR A 27 9.72 56.88 -16.80
CA THR A 27 9.92 58.04 -17.70
C THR A 27 11.41 58.23 -18.10
N VAL A 28 11.78 59.34 -18.76
CA VAL A 28 12.84 59.43 -19.80
C VAL A 28 13.86 60.58 -19.56
N VAL A 29 15.19 60.27 -19.54
CA VAL A 29 16.38 61.02 -20.11
C VAL A 29 16.76 62.41 -19.49
N PRO A 30 17.94 63.12 -19.69
CA PRO A 30 19.22 62.92 -20.46
C PRO A 30 20.62 63.20 -19.78
N SER A 31 21.72 62.96 -20.55
CA SER A 31 23.08 63.64 -20.57
C SER A 31 24.11 63.38 -19.43
N THR A 32 25.46 63.45 -19.58
CA THR A 32 26.38 64.23 -20.48
C THR A 32 27.79 63.57 -20.64
N SER A 33 28.65 64.03 -21.59
CA SER A 33 30.05 63.57 -21.87
C SER A 33 31.14 64.49 -21.22
N PRO A 34 32.46 64.14 -21.16
CA PRO A 34 33.42 64.41 -22.27
C PRO A 34 34.68 63.45 -22.40
N SER A 35 35.58 63.75 -23.35
CA SER A 35 36.83 62.99 -23.77
C SER A 35 38.13 63.79 -23.43
N PRO A 36 39.37 63.54 -23.97
CA PRO A 36 39.99 62.49 -24.85
C PRO A 36 41.28 61.89 -24.17
N PRO A 37 42.44 61.47 -24.78
CA PRO A 37 42.89 61.25 -26.18
C PRO A 37 43.52 59.83 -26.46
N ALA A 38 44.79 59.72 -26.93
CA ALA A 38 45.32 58.61 -27.75
C ALA A 38 46.83 58.23 -27.57
N ILE A 39 47.20 56.97 -27.84
CA ILE A 39 48.53 56.50 -28.34
C ILE A 39 48.34 55.36 -29.37
N ILE A 40 49.25 55.29 -30.36
CA ILE A 40 49.27 54.41 -31.56
C ILE A 40 49.96 53.06 -31.28
N PHE A 41 49.53 51.95 -31.91
CA PHE A 41 50.45 50.91 -32.43
C PHE A 41 49.86 50.08 -33.61
N LYS A 42 50.72 49.34 -34.30
CA LYS A 42 50.59 48.90 -35.71
C LYS A 42 49.71 47.67 -35.97
N THR A 43 49.13 47.71 -37.16
CA THR A 43 48.56 46.67 -38.05
C THR A 43 48.95 45.20 -37.80
N ARG A 44 47.94 44.33 -37.85
CA ARG A 44 48.03 42.95 -38.37
C ARG A 44 46.75 42.65 -39.15
N GLU A 45 46.85 42.09 -40.36
CA GLU A 45 45.68 41.68 -41.13
C GLU A 45 44.98 40.47 -40.48
N GLU A 46 43.66 40.54 -40.31
CA GLU A 46 42.82 39.36 -40.03
C GLU A 46 42.11 38.89 -41.31
N LEU A 47 42.27 37.59 -41.63
CA LEU A 47 41.47 36.94 -42.66
C LEU A 47 40.04 36.66 -42.17
N ASN A 48 39.08 37.21 -42.90
CA ASN A 48 37.64 37.12 -42.67
C ASN A 48 37.08 35.68 -42.59
N PRO A 49 36.60 35.19 -41.42
CA PRO A 49 36.15 33.82 -41.23
C PRO A 49 34.65 33.61 -41.57
N ARG A 50 34.16 34.14 -42.71
CA ARG A 50 32.76 33.92 -43.15
C ARG A 50 32.53 32.66 -44.00
N ASN A 51 33.55 32.07 -44.62
CA ASN A 51 33.36 30.96 -45.58
C ASN A 51 33.45 29.53 -45.01
N GLN A 52 33.78 29.32 -43.73
CA GLN A 52 33.73 27.98 -43.12
C GLN A 52 32.32 27.57 -42.65
N LYS A 53 31.51 28.49 -42.12
CA LYS A 53 30.19 28.15 -41.53
C LYS A 53 29.21 27.49 -42.51
N LEU A 54 29.30 27.79 -43.80
CA LEU A 54 28.38 27.27 -44.83
C LEU A 54 28.63 25.80 -45.22
N LYS A 55 29.86 25.28 -45.04
CA LYS A 55 30.14 23.86 -45.33
C LYS A 55 29.68 22.91 -44.21
N TRP A 56 29.69 23.38 -42.96
CA TRP A 56 29.13 22.61 -41.84
C TRP A 56 27.60 22.56 -41.90
N ALA A 57 26.93 23.68 -42.23
CA ALA A 57 25.47 23.73 -42.34
C ALA A 57 24.89 22.71 -43.33
N ARG A 58 25.48 22.58 -44.53
CA ARG A 58 25.07 21.56 -45.53
C ARG A 58 25.44 20.12 -45.17
N LYS A 59 26.35 19.89 -44.21
CA LYS A 59 26.68 18.55 -43.72
C LYS A 59 25.82 18.13 -42.52
N LEU A 60 25.29 19.08 -41.73
CA LEU A 60 24.27 18.78 -40.73
C LEU A 60 22.91 18.45 -41.35
N SER A 61 22.45 19.23 -42.34
CA SER A 61 21.14 19.03 -42.99
C SER A 61 21.01 17.74 -43.81
N GLN A 62 22.07 16.94 -43.91
CA GLN A 62 22.08 15.64 -44.61
C GLN A 62 22.37 14.46 -43.67
N VAL A 63 22.49 14.72 -42.36
CA VAL A 63 22.56 13.71 -41.28
C VAL A 63 21.20 13.57 -40.56
N GLU A 64 20.26 14.48 -40.83
CA GLU A 64 18.92 14.52 -40.23
C GLU A 64 17.88 13.66 -40.98
N GLN A 65 18.32 12.54 -41.59
CA GLN A 65 17.41 11.60 -42.25
C GLN A 65 17.81 10.12 -42.06
N SER A 66 18.31 9.79 -40.88
CA SER A 66 18.21 8.45 -40.32
C SER A 66 18.20 8.52 -38.80
N SER A 67 17.04 8.90 -38.22
CA SER A 67 16.74 8.49 -36.85
C SER A 67 16.96 6.98 -36.77
N PRO A 68 17.72 6.44 -35.79
CA PRO A 68 17.65 5.01 -35.53
C PRO A 68 16.17 4.68 -35.28
N PRO A 69 15.66 3.51 -35.71
CA PRO A 69 14.30 3.12 -35.38
C PRO A 69 14.19 3.19 -33.86
N LYS A 70 13.34 4.10 -33.35
CA LYS A 70 13.04 4.11 -31.92
C LYS A 70 12.60 2.69 -31.59
N PRO A 71 13.18 2.01 -30.60
CA PRO A 71 12.69 0.71 -30.21
C PRO A 71 11.23 0.89 -29.83
N THR A 72 10.34 0.34 -30.64
CA THR A 72 8.93 0.22 -30.27
C THR A 72 8.92 -0.79 -29.15
N VAL A 73 8.97 -0.28 -27.92
CA VAL A 73 9.06 -1.10 -26.70
C VAL A 73 7.92 -2.10 -26.72
N ASP A 74 8.27 -3.38 -26.62
CA ASP A 74 7.30 -4.47 -26.59
C ASP A 74 6.64 -4.53 -25.21
N VAL A 75 5.61 -3.70 -25.02
CA VAL A 75 4.90 -3.63 -23.74
C VAL A 75 4.06 -4.89 -23.50
N GLU A 76 3.62 -5.59 -24.54
CA GLU A 76 2.87 -6.84 -24.41
C GLU A 76 3.79 -8.00 -23.98
N GLY A 77 5.01 -8.06 -24.52
CA GLY A 77 6.09 -8.90 -24.01
C GLY A 77 6.45 -8.61 -22.55
N LEU A 78 6.51 -7.33 -22.15
CA LEU A 78 6.76 -6.93 -20.75
C LEU A 78 5.58 -7.26 -19.81
N VAL A 79 4.33 -7.20 -20.28
CA VAL A 79 3.15 -7.68 -19.54
C VAL A 79 3.24 -9.19 -19.32
N SER A 80 3.68 -9.93 -20.33
CA SER A 80 3.84 -11.39 -20.28
C SER A 80 4.97 -11.78 -19.32
N PHE A 81 6.12 -11.10 -19.41
CA PHE A 81 7.24 -11.21 -18.47
C PHE A 81 6.79 -11.08 -17.02
N PHE A 82 5.92 -10.13 -16.67
CA PHE A 82 5.45 -9.98 -15.29
C PHE A 82 4.52 -11.09 -14.79
N TYR A 83 3.79 -11.78 -15.68
CA TYR A 83 3.03 -12.97 -15.28
C TYR A 83 3.95 -14.14 -14.92
N ASP A 84 5.13 -14.23 -15.56
CA ASP A 84 6.14 -15.23 -15.25
C ASP A 84 6.99 -14.82 -14.04
N ASP A 85 7.48 -13.58 -13.97
CA ASP A 85 8.49 -13.10 -13.01
C ASP A 85 7.93 -12.74 -11.62
N LEU A 86 6.81 -12.02 -11.53
CA LEU A 86 6.30 -11.53 -10.23
C LEU A 86 5.82 -12.63 -9.26
N PRO A 87 5.28 -13.79 -9.69
CA PRO A 87 5.02 -14.92 -8.79
C PRO A 87 6.28 -15.40 -8.03
N HIS A 88 7.45 -15.25 -8.62
CA HIS A 88 8.74 -15.65 -8.04
C HIS A 88 9.36 -14.60 -7.10
N LEU A 89 8.69 -13.46 -6.89
CA LEU A 89 9.16 -12.32 -6.08
C LEU A 89 9.76 -12.72 -4.73
N PHE A 90 9.26 -13.77 -4.07
CA PHE A 90 9.71 -14.20 -2.74
C PHE A 90 10.18 -15.65 -2.65
N ASP A 91 10.38 -16.35 -3.77
CA ASP A 91 10.92 -17.71 -3.79
C ASP A 91 12.43 -17.74 -4.12
N ASP A 92 12.97 -18.92 -4.45
CA ASP A 92 14.40 -19.11 -4.72
C ASP A 92 14.82 -18.74 -6.16
N GLN A 93 13.87 -18.54 -7.09
CA GLN A 93 14.14 -17.98 -8.41
C GLN A 93 14.28 -16.46 -8.32
N GLY A 94 13.38 -15.78 -7.60
CA GLY A 94 13.41 -14.33 -7.44
C GLY A 94 13.09 -13.57 -8.73
N ILE A 95 13.44 -12.28 -8.75
CA ILE A 95 13.15 -11.33 -9.83
C ILE A 95 14.34 -11.21 -10.79
N ASP A 96 14.09 -11.27 -12.10
CA ASP A 96 15.11 -11.02 -13.12
C ASP A 96 15.51 -9.54 -13.18
N ARG A 97 16.65 -9.24 -12.54
CA ARG A 97 17.32 -7.94 -12.57
C ARG A 97 17.52 -7.37 -13.99
N THR A 98 17.64 -8.20 -15.02
CA THR A 98 17.96 -7.73 -16.38
C THR A 98 16.84 -6.90 -17.01
N ALA A 99 15.58 -7.08 -16.59
CA ALA A 99 14.45 -6.27 -17.03
C ALA A 99 14.45 -4.83 -16.46
N TYR A 100 15.24 -4.56 -15.41
CA TYR A 100 15.25 -3.30 -14.68
C TYR A 100 16.46 -2.41 -15.04
N GLU A 101 16.32 -1.11 -14.79
CA GLU A 101 17.45 -0.18 -14.73
C GLU A 101 18.18 -0.25 -13.38
N ASP A 102 19.50 -0.04 -13.38
CA ASP A 102 20.27 -0.01 -12.13
C ASP A 102 19.79 1.07 -11.14
N GLN A 103 19.25 2.18 -11.67
CA GLN A 103 18.64 3.29 -10.92
C GLN A 103 17.10 3.29 -10.96
N VAL A 104 16.47 2.10 -10.97
CA VAL A 104 15.01 2.00 -10.80
C VAL A 104 14.56 2.62 -9.48
N LYS A 105 13.52 3.45 -9.55
CA LYS A 105 12.89 4.06 -8.37
C LYS A 105 11.74 3.17 -7.88
N PHE A 106 11.99 2.43 -6.82
CA PHE A 106 10.95 1.72 -6.07
C PHE A 106 10.37 2.62 -4.96
N ARG A 107 9.05 2.65 -4.83
CA ARG A 107 8.30 3.43 -3.83
C ARG A 107 7.11 2.62 -3.34
N ASP A 108 6.96 2.52 -2.03
CA ASP A 108 5.73 2.09 -1.37
C ASP A 108 5.43 3.03 -0.18
N PRO A 109 4.29 2.92 0.51
CA PRO A 109 3.93 3.82 1.61
C PRO A 109 4.91 3.84 2.80
N ILE A 110 5.68 2.77 3.00
CA ILE A 110 6.59 2.55 4.14
C ILE A 110 8.08 2.35 3.76
N THR A 111 8.41 2.04 2.50
CA THR A 111 9.81 1.92 2.00
C THR A 111 10.07 2.70 0.71
N LYS A 112 11.34 3.04 0.47
CA LYS A 112 11.82 3.62 -0.79
C LYS A 112 13.22 3.11 -1.14
N HIS A 113 13.44 2.82 -2.41
CA HIS A 113 14.76 2.50 -2.95
C HIS A 113 14.96 3.18 -4.31
N ASP A 114 16.18 3.65 -4.57
CA ASP A 114 16.56 4.30 -5.84
C ASP A 114 17.54 3.45 -6.66
N THR A 115 17.65 2.16 -6.32
CA THR A 115 18.46 1.18 -7.05
C THR A 115 17.82 -0.21 -7.01
N ILE A 116 18.03 -0.99 -8.07
CA ILE A 116 17.55 -2.39 -8.14
C ILE A 116 18.17 -3.26 -7.05
N SER A 117 19.45 -3.02 -6.69
CA SER A 117 20.13 -3.72 -5.60
C SER A 117 19.45 -3.48 -4.24
N GLY A 118 18.96 -2.25 -3.99
CA GLY A 118 18.24 -1.92 -2.75
C GLY A 118 16.88 -2.62 -2.66
N TYR A 119 16.15 -2.68 -3.79
CA TYR A 119 14.88 -3.40 -3.89
C TYR A 119 15.05 -4.91 -3.65
N LEU A 120 16.01 -5.56 -4.34
CA LEU A 120 16.32 -6.98 -4.15
C LEU A 120 16.79 -7.31 -2.73
N PHE A 121 17.52 -6.41 -2.07
CA PHE A 121 17.86 -6.54 -0.66
C PHE A 121 16.61 -6.50 0.24
N ASN A 122 15.68 -5.57 0.00
CA ASN A 122 14.43 -5.47 0.76
C ASN A 122 13.56 -6.73 0.59
N ILE A 123 13.40 -7.21 -0.65
CA ILE A 123 12.74 -8.48 -0.96
C ILE A 123 13.35 -9.64 -0.15
N SER A 124 14.68 -9.78 -0.19
CA SER A 124 15.39 -10.85 0.51
C SER A 124 15.25 -10.74 2.04
N PHE A 125 15.31 -9.52 2.58
CA PHE A 125 15.05 -9.26 4.00
C PHE A 125 13.63 -9.67 4.40
N LEU A 126 12.62 -9.28 3.61
CA LEU A 126 11.22 -9.65 3.83
C LEU A 126 11.01 -11.16 3.73
N LYS A 127 11.56 -11.82 2.70
CA LYS A 127 11.56 -13.29 2.53
C LYS A 127 12.05 -14.00 3.79
N ASN A 128 13.21 -13.58 4.29
CA ASN A 128 13.90 -14.22 5.43
C ASN A 128 13.23 -13.99 6.80
N ILE A 129 12.31 -13.02 6.93
CA ILE A 129 11.70 -12.63 8.23
C ILE A 129 10.19 -12.87 8.26
N PHE A 130 9.51 -12.80 7.11
CA PHE A 130 8.06 -12.64 7.04
C PHE A 130 7.34 -13.67 6.15
N ARG A 131 8.03 -14.65 5.55
CA ARG A 131 7.48 -15.62 4.58
C ARG A 131 6.33 -15.06 3.71
N PRO A 132 6.53 -13.92 3.04
CA PRO A 132 5.51 -13.31 2.22
C PRO A 132 5.04 -14.27 1.12
N LEU A 133 3.73 -14.39 0.99
CA LEU A 133 3.06 -15.07 -0.12
C LEU A 133 2.41 -14.01 -0.99
N PHE A 134 2.88 -13.90 -2.23
CA PHE A 134 2.42 -12.93 -3.21
C PHE A 134 1.47 -13.62 -4.21
N GLN A 135 0.32 -13.00 -4.46
CA GLN A 135 -0.67 -13.44 -5.44
C GLN A 135 -0.88 -12.33 -6.45
N LEU A 136 -0.50 -12.60 -7.70
CA LEU A 136 -0.75 -11.73 -8.84
C LEU A 136 -2.14 -12.04 -9.43
N HIS A 137 -3.03 -11.04 -9.46
CA HIS A 137 -4.38 -11.20 -10.01
C HIS A 137 -4.47 -10.84 -11.48
N TRP A 138 -3.80 -9.76 -11.88
CA TRP A 138 -3.65 -9.38 -13.28
C TRP A 138 -2.49 -8.38 -13.48
N VAL A 139 -2.01 -8.34 -14.72
CA VAL A 139 -1.08 -7.36 -15.29
C VAL A 139 -1.77 -6.75 -16.51
N LYS A 140 -1.74 -5.42 -16.64
CA LYS A 140 -2.35 -4.68 -17.76
C LYS A 140 -1.50 -3.47 -18.13
N GLN A 141 -1.35 -3.22 -19.43
CA GLN A 141 -0.87 -1.94 -19.91
C GLN A 141 -1.90 -0.84 -19.59
N THR A 142 -1.48 0.22 -18.89
CA THR A 142 -2.33 1.38 -18.55
C THR A 142 -1.90 2.66 -19.27
N GLY A 143 -0.69 2.70 -19.80
CA GLY A 143 -0.17 3.80 -20.62
C GLY A 143 0.84 3.33 -21.68
N PRO A 144 1.33 4.24 -22.54
CA PRO A 144 2.23 3.87 -23.65
C PRO A 144 3.57 3.28 -23.17
N TYR A 145 3.99 3.62 -21.95
CA TYR A 145 5.21 3.10 -21.30
C TYR A 145 4.92 2.80 -19.81
N GLU A 146 3.71 2.31 -19.52
CA GLU A 146 3.24 2.07 -18.16
C GLU A 146 2.42 0.79 -18.09
N ILE A 147 2.79 -0.07 -17.14
CA ILE A 147 2.07 -1.30 -16.80
C ILE A 147 1.58 -1.18 -15.36
N THR A 148 0.32 -1.53 -15.12
CA THR A 148 -0.24 -1.67 -13.78
C THR A 148 -0.49 -3.14 -13.47
N THR A 149 -0.22 -3.56 -12.25
CA THR A 149 -0.57 -4.87 -11.72
C THR A 149 -1.57 -4.76 -10.58
N ARG A 150 -2.27 -5.85 -10.29
CA ARG A 150 -3.13 -6.02 -9.10
C ARG A 150 -2.67 -7.23 -8.33
N TRP A 151 -2.50 -7.08 -7.02
CA TRP A 151 -1.94 -8.13 -6.19
C TRP A 151 -2.57 -8.21 -4.79
N THR A 152 -2.39 -9.37 -4.16
CA THR A 152 -2.56 -9.58 -2.73
C THR A 152 -1.24 -10.10 -2.16
N MET A 153 -0.75 -9.49 -1.09
CA MET A 153 0.43 -9.94 -0.37
C MET A 153 0.04 -10.33 1.05
N VAL A 154 0.34 -11.57 1.43
CA VAL A 154 0.11 -12.12 2.76
C VAL A 154 1.46 -12.28 3.47
N ILE A 155 1.64 -11.61 4.60
CA ILE A 155 2.89 -11.59 5.37
C ILE A 155 2.68 -12.33 6.69
N LYS A 156 3.53 -13.32 7.00
CA LYS A 156 3.49 -14.12 8.24
C LYS A 156 4.79 -13.95 9.03
N SER A 157 4.78 -13.12 10.07
CA SER A 157 6.00 -12.82 10.83
C SER A 157 6.56 -14.07 11.52
N MET A 158 7.84 -14.39 11.28
CA MET A 158 8.52 -15.52 11.92
C MET A 158 9.17 -15.17 13.27
N LEU A 159 9.48 -13.89 13.51
CA LEU A 159 10.14 -13.43 14.73
C LEU A 159 9.21 -13.39 15.95
N LEU A 160 7.91 -13.36 15.71
CA LEU A 160 6.89 -13.23 16.75
C LEU A 160 6.30 -14.62 17.06
N PRO A 161 6.34 -15.11 18.31
CA PRO A 161 5.93 -16.48 18.66
C PRO A 161 4.53 -16.91 18.18
N TRP A 162 3.62 -15.94 18.02
CA TRP A 162 2.23 -16.16 17.60
C TRP A 162 1.99 -16.05 16.08
N LYS A 163 3.05 -15.85 15.27
CA LYS A 163 3.02 -15.83 13.79
C LYS A 163 1.85 -15.03 13.18
N PRO A 164 1.73 -13.73 13.46
CA PRO A 164 0.63 -12.91 12.95
C PRO A 164 0.64 -12.86 11.41
N GLU A 165 -0.55 -12.97 10.83
CA GLU A 165 -0.80 -12.96 9.39
C GLU A 165 -1.43 -11.63 8.97
N LEU A 166 -0.66 -10.82 8.24
CA LEU A 166 -1.07 -9.54 7.70
C LEU A 166 -1.46 -9.72 6.23
N VAL A 167 -2.50 -9.02 5.78
CA VAL A 167 -2.97 -9.09 4.39
C VAL A 167 -3.04 -7.69 3.82
N PHE A 168 -2.33 -7.48 2.73
CA PHE A 168 -2.29 -6.25 1.96
C PHE A 168 -2.85 -6.52 0.57
N THR A 169 -3.74 -5.66 0.08
CA THR A 169 -4.20 -5.66 -1.31
C THR A 169 -3.86 -4.31 -1.92
N GLY A 170 -3.51 -4.33 -3.21
CA GLY A 170 -2.97 -3.13 -3.82
C GLY A 170 -2.74 -3.26 -5.32
N THR A 171 -2.17 -2.19 -5.88
CA THR A 171 -1.73 -2.13 -7.28
C THR A 171 -0.31 -1.58 -7.36
N SER A 172 0.53 -2.17 -8.21
CA SER A 172 1.83 -1.60 -8.56
C SER A 172 1.75 -0.93 -9.92
N VAL A 173 2.32 0.25 -10.07
CA VAL A 173 2.47 0.96 -11.34
C VAL A 173 3.96 0.98 -11.71
N MET A 174 4.29 0.30 -12.81
CA MET A 174 5.64 0.19 -13.34
C MET A 174 5.80 1.09 -14.57
N GLY A 175 6.78 1.99 -14.51
CA GLY A 175 7.16 2.86 -15.62
C GLY A 175 8.33 2.27 -16.41
N ILE A 176 8.23 2.34 -17.74
CA ILE A 176 9.21 1.79 -18.67
C ILE A 176 9.98 2.93 -19.33
N ASN A 177 11.31 2.81 -19.43
CA ASN A 177 12.12 3.79 -20.17
C ASN A 177 12.00 3.53 -21.68
N PRO A 178 11.47 4.49 -22.47
CA PRO A 178 11.23 4.31 -23.91
C PRO A 178 12.51 4.16 -24.75
N ASN A 179 13.69 4.42 -24.18
CA ASN A 179 14.97 4.38 -24.91
C ASN A 179 15.63 3.01 -24.87
N ASN A 180 15.34 2.18 -23.85
CA ASN A 180 15.99 0.88 -23.63
C ASN A 180 15.02 -0.26 -23.25
N GLY A 181 13.72 0.03 -23.07
CA GLY A 181 12.69 -0.96 -22.74
C GLY A 181 12.72 -1.49 -21.31
N LYS A 182 13.55 -0.93 -20.43
CA LYS A 182 13.71 -1.39 -19.04
C LYS A 182 12.78 -0.67 -18.07
N PHE A 183 12.43 -1.33 -16.96
CA PHE A 183 11.68 -0.71 -15.87
C PHE A 183 12.53 0.32 -15.11
N CYS A 184 12.06 1.57 -15.05
CA CYS A 184 12.73 2.71 -14.44
C CYS A 184 12.00 3.24 -13.18
N THR A 185 10.71 2.93 -13.02
CA THR A 185 9.95 3.20 -11.79
C THR A 185 9.05 2.03 -11.44
N HIS A 186 8.80 1.85 -10.14
CA HIS A 186 7.85 0.88 -9.58
C HIS A 186 7.23 1.53 -8.34
N VAL A 187 5.93 1.80 -8.38
CA VAL A 187 5.20 2.48 -7.31
C VAL A 187 4.05 1.62 -6.83
N ASP A 188 4.09 1.20 -5.57
CA ASP A 188 3.07 0.36 -4.93
C ASP A 188 2.06 1.23 -4.19
N PHE A 189 0.78 0.94 -4.42
CA PHE A 189 -0.37 1.56 -3.77
C PHE A 189 -1.14 0.50 -3.00
N TRP A 190 -1.49 0.77 -1.75
CA TRP A 190 -2.26 -0.10 -0.87
C TRP A 190 -3.71 0.38 -0.80
N ASP A 191 -4.68 -0.53 -0.91
CA ASP A 191 -6.10 -0.18 -0.87
C ASP A 191 -6.58 0.27 0.52
N SER A 192 -5.84 -0.07 1.58
CA SER A 192 -6.25 0.16 2.96
C SER A 192 -5.98 1.59 3.46
N ILE A 193 -5.34 2.44 2.65
CA ILE A 193 -4.93 3.81 3.03
C ILE A 193 -5.24 4.81 1.92
N GLU A 194 -5.61 6.04 2.30
CA GLU A 194 -5.81 7.15 1.36
C GLU A 194 -4.46 7.75 0.91
N ASN A 195 -3.56 8.02 1.85
CA ASN A 195 -2.24 8.56 1.55
C ASN A 195 -1.20 7.46 1.28
N ASN A 196 -0.89 7.25 0.01
CA ASN A 196 0.12 6.31 -0.48
C ASN A 196 1.50 6.94 -0.72
N GLU A 197 1.71 8.22 -0.44
CA GLU A 197 3.04 8.83 -0.60
C GLU A 197 4.02 8.37 0.49
N TYR A 198 5.24 7.99 0.10
CA TYR A 198 6.32 7.75 1.05
C TYR A 198 6.71 9.08 1.76
N PHE A 199 6.73 9.20 3.08
CA PHE A 199 6.45 8.18 4.10
C PHE A 199 5.05 8.37 4.70
N SER A 200 4.21 7.34 4.63
CA SER A 200 2.83 7.40 5.09
C SER A 200 2.69 6.90 6.53
N LEU A 201 2.34 7.80 7.44
CA LEU A 201 1.92 7.44 8.80
C LEU A 201 0.64 6.60 8.80
N GLU A 202 -0.21 6.74 7.78
CA GLU A 202 -1.43 5.95 7.61
C GLU A 202 -1.08 4.51 7.24
N GLY A 203 -0.15 4.31 6.30
CA GLY A 203 0.40 2.99 5.94
C GLY A 203 0.99 2.27 7.15
N LEU A 204 1.83 2.97 7.92
CA LEU A 204 2.36 2.42 9.17
C LEU A 204 1.25 2.09 10.19
N TRP A 205 0.23 2.94 10.31
CA TRP A 205 -0.87 2.72 11.24
C TRP A 205 -1.79 1.57 10.82
N ASP A 206 -2.00 1.31 9.53
CA ASP A 206 -2.79 0.13 9.10
C ASP A 206 -2.06 -1.18 9.43
N VAL A 207 -0.73 -1.25 9.22
CA VAL A 207 0.10 -2.38 9.69
C VAL A 207 -0.08 -2.61 11.20
N PHE A 208 -0.03 -1.55 12.01
CA PHE A 208 -0.28 -1.65 13.45
C PHE A 208 -1.73 -2.00 13.79
N ARG A 209 -2.73 -1.47 13.07
CA ARG A 209 -4.16 -1.71 13.34
C ARG A 209 -4.58 -3.14 13.04
N GLN A 210 -3.95 -3.77 12.04
CA GLN A 210 -4.10 -5.19 11.78
C GLN A 210 -3.61 -6.01 12.99
N VAL A 211 -2.60 -5.56 13.75
CA VAL A 211 -2.06 -6.24 14.95
C VAL A 211 -2.75 -5.78 16.24
N ARG A 212 -3.61 -6.61 16.82
CA ARG A 212 -4.37 -6.30 18.04
C ARG A 212 -3.86 -7.06 19.25
N LYS A 213 -3.64 -6.38 20.37
CA LYS A 213 -3.34 -7.01 21.67
C LYS A 213 -4.60 -7.10 22.52
N TYR A 214 -4.94 -8.31 22.94
CA TYR A 214 -6.02 -8.62 23.87
C TYR A 214 -5.42 -9.00 25.23
N ALA A 215 -5.94 -8.40 26.30
CA ALA A 215 -5.69 -8.86 27.68
C ALA A 215 -6.43 -10.19 27.93
N PRO A 216 -6.14 -10.92 29.03
CA PRO A 216 -6.94 -12.07 29.42
C PRO A 216 -8.44 -11.72 29.54
N PHE A 217 -9.31 -12.58 29.01
CA PHE A 217 -10.76 -12.44 29.05
C PHE A 217 -11.43 -13.79 29.29
N ILE A 218 -12.68 -13.79 29.74
CA ILE A 218 -13.46 -15.01 29.96
C ILE A 218 -14.43 -15.18 28.78
N VAL A 219 -14.59 -16.42 28.31
CA VAL A 219 -15.62 -16.80 27.36
C VAL A 219 -16.58 -17.80 27.98
N VAL A 220 -17.83 -17.74 27.53
CA VAL A 220 -18.73 -18.89 27.55
C VAL A 220 -18.67 -19.55 26.16
N GLU A 221 -18.51 -20.86 26.12
CA GLU A 221 -18.31 -21.62 24.90
C GLU A 221 -19.13 -22.91 24.85
N THR A 222 -19.40 -23.38 23.62
CA THR A 222 -20.05 -24.66 23.36
C THR A 222 -19.57 -25.22 22.02
N ASN A 223 -19.72 -26.53 21.81
CA ASN A 223 -19.51 -27.11 20.48
C ASN A 223 -20.62 -26.59 19.53
N GLY A 224 -20.21 -25.88 18.49
CA GLY A 224 -21.08 -25.27 17.48
C GLY A 224 -21.56 -26.23 16.41
N GLY A 225 -21.02 -27.46 16.36
CA GLY A 225 -21.30 -28.44 15.34
C GLY A 225 -21.06 -27.88 13.94
N LYS A 226 -22.02 -28.10 13.04
CA LYS A 226 -21.97 -27.53 11.70
C LYS A 226 -22.37 -26.05 11.74
N LEU A 227 -21.49 -25.17 11.26
CA LEU A 227 -21.65 -23.70 11.20
C LEU A 227 -22.99 -23.15 10.67
N SER A 228 -23.76 -23.96 9.95
CA SER A 228 -25.11 -23.64 9.47
C SER A 228 -26.20 -23.71 10.56
N GLU A 229 -25.92 -24.22 11.75
CA GLU A 229 -26.89 -24.46 12.81
C GLU A 229 -26.80 -23.41 13.92
N SER A 230 -27.92 -22.74 14.23
CA SER A 230 -27.98 -21.73 15.29
C SER A 230 -27.94 -22.31 16.71
N THR A 231 -27.91 -23.64 16.83
CA THR A 231 -28.02 -24.40 18.07
C THR A 231 -26.91 -24.05 19.07
N GLY A 232 -25.65 -23.96 18.62
CA GLY A 232 -24.53 -23.55 19.48
C GLY A 232 -24.66 -22.11 19.98
N PHE A 233 -25.00 -21.15 19.10
CA PHE A 233 -25.25 -19.76 19.52
C PHE A 233 -26.39 -19.68 20.55
N ASN A 234 -27.48 -20.41 20.34
CA ASN A 234 -28.63 -20.42 21.25
C ASN A 234 -28.30 -21.01 22.65
N ALA A 235 -27.31 -21.90 22.76
CA ALA A 235 -26.85 -22.43 24.04
C ALA A 235 -26.03 -21.39 24.82
N VAL A 236 -25.01 -20.78 24.19
CA VAL A 236 -24.19 -19.73 24.84
C VAL A 236 -24.98 -18.44 25.11
N ALA A 237 -25.91 -18.06 24.22
CA ALA A 237 -26.86 -16.98 24.46
C ALA A 237 -27.84 -17.35 25.59
N GLY A 238 -28.28 -18.61 25.66
CA GLY A 238 -29.11 -19.13 26.74
C GLY A 238 -28.47 -18.92 28.11
N TYR A 239 -27.18 -19.22 28.25
CA TYR A 239 -26.41 -19.03 29.48
C TYR A 239 -26.48 -17.58 29.98
N ILE A 240 -26.12 -16.60 29.14
CA ILE A 240 -26.12 -15.17 29.51
C ILE A 240 -27.53 -14.61 29.75
N PHE A 241 -28.57 -15.20 29.15
CA PHE A 241 -29.97 -14.81 29.38
C PHE A 241 -30.67 -15.51 30.57
N GLY A 242 -29.93 -16.30 31.36
CA GLY A 242 -30.43 -16.89 32.62
C GLY A 242 -30.56 -18.41 32.64
N LYS A 243 -30.02 -19.16 31.66
CA LYS A 243 -29.88 -20.63 31.75
C LYS A 243 -28.59 -21.02 32.47
N ASN A 244 -28.49 -20.57 33.71
CA ASN A 244 -27.37 -20.82 34.63
C ASN A 244 -27.93 -21.09 36.03
N SER A 245 -27.09 -21.60 36.94
CA SER A 245 -27.49 -22.09 38.26
C SER A 245 -28.21 -21.07 39.14
N THR A 246 -28.02 -19.76 38.92
CA THR A 246 -28.64 -18.67 39.68
C THR A 246 -29.76 -17.94 38.94
N THR A 247 -30.05 -18.32 37.68
CA THR A 247 -30.95 -17.57 36.77
C THR A 247 -30.50 -16.10 36.54
N GLU A 248 -29.22 -15.80 36.71
CA GLU A 248 -28.68 -14.45 36.54
C GLU A 248 -28.66 -14.05 35.05
N LYS A 249 -29.02 -12.79 34.74
CA LYS A 249 -28.85 -12.21 33.41
C LYS A 249 -27.52 -11.47 33.33
N ILE A 250 -26.61 -11.99 32.50
CA ILE A 250 -25.29 -11.40 32.24
C ILE A 250 -25.42 -10.48 31.02
N PRO A 251 -24.86 -9.25 31.05
CA PRO A 251 -24.84 -8.36 29.89
C PRO A 251 -24.21 -9.00 28.65
N MET A 252 -24.87 -8.88 27.51
CA MET A 252 -24.31 -9.24 26.20
C MET A 252 -23.09 -8.36 25.89
N THR A 253 -22.04 -8.96 25.34
CA THR A 253 -20.85 -8.24 24.85
C THR A 253 -20.64 -8.47 23.36
N THR A 254 -19.66 -7.77 22.78
CA THR A 254 -19.15 -8.02 21.43
C THR A 254 -17.62 -8.15 21.47
N PRO A 255 -17.00 -8.99 20.62
CA PRO A 255 -17.62 -9.81 19.56
C PRO A 255 -18.15 -11.17 20.04
N VAL A 256 -19.07 -11.73 19.25
CA VAL A 256 -19.30 -13.18 19.20
C VAL A 256 -18.33 -13.72 18.15
N PHE A 257 -17.60 -14.79 18.46
CA PHE A 257 -16.64 -15.36 17.51
C PHE A 257 -16.63 -16.88 17.56
N THR A 258 -15.94 -17.44 16.58
CA THR A 258 -15.99 -18.86 16.25
C THR A 258 -14.56 -19.35 16.10
N GLN A 259 -14.18 -20.38 16.85
CA GLN A 259 -12.81 -20.90 16.87
C GLN A 259 -12.83 -22.39 16.48
N ALA A 260 -12.18 -22.73 15.37
CA ALA A 260 -11.77 -24.10 15.09
C ALA A 260 -10.66 -24.48 16.08
N LEU A 261 -10.84 -25.58 16.81
CA LEU A 261 -9.86 -26.06 17.79
C LEU A 261 -8.79 -26.93 17.13
N ASP A 262 -9.12 -27.52 15.98
CA ASP A 262 -8.26 -28.36 15.16
C ASP A 262 -8.62 -28.12 13.67
N PRO A 263 -7.67 -27.98 12.73
CA PRO A 263 -7.98 -27.88 11.30
C PRO A 263 -8.35 -29.23 10.65
N GLU A 264 -8.05 -30.38 11.25
CA GLU A 264 -8.42 -31.71 10.72
C GLU A 264 -9.74 -32.24 11.30
N LEU A 265 -10.00 -32.01 12.59
CA LEU A 265 -11.31 -32.29 13.19
C LEU A 265 -12.23 -31.09 12.96
N SER A 266 -13.35 -31.29 12.24
CA SER A 266 -14.33 -30.23 11.93
C SER A 266 -15.13 -29.72 13.13
N ASP A 267 -14.60 -29.89 14.35
CA ASP A 267 -15.16 -29.40 15.60
C ASP A 267 -14.86 -27.92 15.79
N VAL A 268 -15.93 -27.13 15.72
CA VAL A 268 -15.89 -25.69 15.84
C VAL A 268 -16.56 -25.28 17.14
N SER A 269 -15.94 -24.38 17.89
CA SER A 269 -16.53 -23.78 19.10
C SER A 269 -17.15 -22.41 18.80
N ILE A 270 -18.35 -22.16 19.31
CA ILE A 270 -18.97 -20.82 19.32
C ILE A 270 -18.74 -20.20 20.69
N GLN A 271 -18.21 -18.97 20.71
CA GLN A 271 -17.75 -18.29 21.91
C GLN A 271 -18.37 -16.89 22.03
N ILE A 272 -18.87 -16.57 23.23
CA ILE A 272 -19.27 -15.20 23.61
C ILE A 272 -18.33 -14.73 24.72
N VAL A 273 -17.73 -13.55 24.55
CA VAL A 273 -16.93 -12.91 25.60
C VAL A 273 -17.83 -12.46 26.74
N LEU A 274 -17.42 -12.67 27.98
CA LEU A 274 -18.14 -12.21 29.17
C LEU A 274 -17.58 -10.85 29.65
N PRO A 275 -18.39 -10.04 30.39
CA PRO A 275 -17.95 -8.73 30.86
C PRO A 275 -16.67 -8.79 31.70
N LEU A 276 -15.76 -7.84 31.44
CA LEU A 276 -14.41 -7.80 32.02
C LEU A 276 -14.39 -7.57 33.53
N GLU A 277 -15.47 -7.07 34.14
CA GLU A 277 -15.56 -6.83 35.59
C GLU A 277 -15.80 -8.11 36.41
N LYS A 278 -16.10 -9.26 35.76
CA LYS A 278 -16.37 -10.53 36.44
C LYS A 278 -15.14 -11.45 36.46
N ASP A 279 -14.91 -12.07 37.61
CA ASP A 279 -13.97 -13.19 37.73
C ASP A 279 -14.68 -14.51 37.40
N ILE A 280 -13.93 -15.54 37.00
CA ILE A 280 -14.52 -16.84 36.67
C ILE A 280 -15.22 -17.49 37.87
N SER A 281 -14.73 -17.23 39.09
CA SER A 281 -15.35 -17.69 40.34
C SER A 281 -16.62 -16.93 40.74
N SER A 282 -16.91 -15.78 40.13
CA SER A 282 -18.14 -15.00 40.37
C SER A 282 -19.22 -15.21 39.31
N LEU A 283 -18.95 -16.08 38.33
CA LEU A 283 -19.91 -16.47 37.30
C LEU A 283 -20.74 -17.69 37.75
N PRO A 284 -22.04 -17.72 37.47
CA PRO A 284 -22.86 -18.89 37.80
C PRO A 284 -22.53 -20.07 36.88
N ASP A 285 -22.64 -21.29 37.40
CA ASP A 285 -22.42 -22.51 36.61
C ASP A 285 -23.45 -22.64 35.48
N PRO A 286 -23.06 -23.10 34.27
CA PRO A 286 -24.00 -23.39 33.19
C PRO A 286 -25.01 -24.48 33.56
N SER A 287 -26.28 -24.30 33.18
CA SER A 287 -27.32 -25.33 33.38
C SER A 287 -27.31 -26.45 32.32
N GLN A 288 -26.37 -26.41 31.37
CA GLN A 288 -26.24 -27.38 30.28
C GLN A 288 -24.81 -27.88 30.22
N GLU A 289 -24.60 -29.21 30.27
CA GLU A 289 -23.27 -29.84 30.25
C GLU A 289 -22.46 -29.54 28.97
N THR A 290 -23.14 -29.15 27.88
CA THR A 290 -22.51 -28.75 26.62
C THR A 290 -21.93 -27.33 26.64
N VAL A 291 -22.21 -26.54 27.68
CA VAL A 291 -21.78 -25.15 27.81
C VAL A 291 -20.72 -25.05 28.90
N ASN A 292 -19.57 -24.46 28.58
CA ASN A 292 -18.42 -24.36 29.47
C ASN A 292 -17.96 -22.90 29.61
N LEU A 293 -17.33 -22.59 30.74
CA LEU A 293 -16.65 -21.34 30.98
C LEU A 293 -15.14 -21.55 30.84
N ARG A 294 -14.47 -20.70 30.06
CA ARG A 294 -13.03 -20.77 29.87
C ARG A 294 -12.39 -19.39 30.00
N LYS A 295 -11.34 -19.30 30.80
CA LYS A 295 -10.44 -18.15 30.78
C LYS A 295 -9.49 -18.29 29.58
N VAL A 296 -9.46 -17.26 28.74
CA VAL A 296 -8.50 -17.09 27.65
C VAL A 296 -7.44 -16.11 28.15
N GLU A 297 -6.16 -16.45 28.05
CA GLU A 297 -5.05 -15.56 28.49
C GLU A 297 -4.83 -14.36 27.54
N GLY A 298 -5.76 -14.11 26.62
CA GLY A 298 -5.64 -13.09 25.58
C GLY A 298 -4.53 -13.45 24.60
N GLY A 299 -3.78 -12.43 24.17
CA GLY A 299 -2.65 -12.60 23.25
C GLY A 299 -2.57 -11.47 22.25
N ILE A 300 -1.80 -11.66 21.19
CA ILE A 300 -1.75 -10.75 20.05
C ILE A 300 -2.29 -11.50 18.84
N ALA A 301 -3.28 -10.92 18.17
CA ALA A 301 -3.93 -11.47 16.99
C ALA A 301 -3.83 -10.51 15.82
N ALA A 302 -3.76 -11.03 14.60
CA ALA A 302 -3.97 -10.23 13.41
C ALA A 302 -5.47 -10.23 13.03
N ALA A 303 -6.01 -9.10 12.61
CA ALA A 303 -7.44 -8.95 12.29
C ALA A 303 -7.64 -8.17 10.98
N SER A 304 -8.10 -8.86 9.95
CA SER A 304 -8.55 -8.26 8.69
C SER A 304 -10.08 -8.15 8.65
N LYS A 305 -10.60 -7.14 7.95
CA LYS A 305 -12.03 -6.93 7.72
C LYS A 305 -12.33 -7.16 6.24
N PHE A 306 -13.31 -8.00 5.95
CA PHE A 306 -13.92 -8.17 4.64
C PHE A 306 -15.37 -7.64 4.64
N SER A 307 -15.95 -7.46 3.45
CA SER A 307 -17.31 -6.95 3.22
C SER A 307 -17.88 -7.50 1.92
#